data_AF-A0AAX6SWL8-F1
#
_entry.id   AF-A0AAX6SWL8-F1
#
_cell.length_a   1.000
_cell.length_b   1.000
_cell.length_c   1.000
_cell.angle_alpha   90.00
_cell.angle_beta   90.00
_cell.angle_gamma   90.00
#
_symmetry.space_group_name_H-M   'P 1'
#
loop_
_entity.id
_entity.type
_entity.pdbx_description
1 polymer ?
#
loop_
_entity_poly.entity_id
_entity_poly.type
_entity_poly.pdbx_seq_one_letter_code
_entity_poly.pdbx_strand_id
1 'polypeptide(L)'
;MGNLGAFLFLLGALGALAQICVIPQMDSQLVERLGQHLLPWMDRLSQKHLNPSIYVGLRLSSFQAGTKEDLYLHSLKLDYQRCLLGPATSNDNSDCQTKPSMGQLALYMLALRANCEFVGGHKGDRLVSHLKWFLEDEKRAIGHNHKGHPHTNYYQYGLSILALCVHQKLVHDSVVGKLLYAVEHDHQDHLSVVAMAGLAFTCLERSYFNPDLRQRITTAIGTVREKILKTQTPEGYFGNVYSTPLALQLLTSSPMSGVGLSTACLKAGAALLASLQDGTFQNAVMISQLLPVLNHKTYVDLISPDCQAPRALLGPAPEDLSLTHIPEVISVTLKVPSILPPYKQAISVAAGSSLEDVLKKAQELGGFTYGTQGSLSGPFLTSVMGKVAGDREFWHLLQAPDTPLLQGITDYRPQDGETIELRLVSW
;
A
#
# COMPACT_ATOMS: atom_id res chain seq x y z
N MET A 1 21.82 61.97 -7.08
CA MET A 1 21.45 60.85 -7.98
C MET A 1 22.55 59.81 -7.90
N GLY A 2 22.25 58.59 -7.45
CA GLY A 2 23.23 57.51 -7.32
C GLY A 2 23.29 56.92 -5.93
N ASN A 3 22.32 56.05 -5.59
CA ASN A 3 22.50 54.89 -4.69
C ASN A 3 21.20 54.12 -4.37
N LEU A 4 20.08 54.37 -5.07
CA LEU A 4 18.88 53.53 -4.94
C LEU A 4 18.82 52.35 -5.94
N GLY A 5 19.71 52.30 -6.94
CA GLY A 5 19.70 51.26 -7.97
C GLY A 5 20.40 49.95 -7.60
N ALA A 6 21.26 49.96 -6.59
CA ALA A 6 22.06 48.78 -6.22
C ALA A 6 21.37 47.83 -5.21
N PHE A 7 20.34 48.31 -4.51
CA PHE A 7 19.62 47.49 -3.51
C PHE A 7 18.54 46.59 -4.11
N LEU A 8 18.08 46.87 -5.33
CA LEU A 8 17.08 46.05 -6.02
C LEU A 8 17.68 44.88 -6.82
N PHE A 9 19.00 44.87 -7.07
CA PHE A 9 19.68 43.76 -7.74
C PHE A 9 20.18 42.66 -6.79
N LEU A 10 20.22 42.91 -5.48
CA LEU A 10 20.66 41.92 -4.48
C LEU A 10 19.51 41.10 -3.87
N LEU A 11 18.25 41.45 -4.13
CA LEU A 11 17.08 40.64 -3.74
C LEU A 11 16.67 39.60 -4.80
N GLY A 12 17.34 39.57 -5.95
CA GLY A 12 17.04 38.66 -7.06
C GLY A 12 17.87 37.37 -7.11
N ALA A 13 18.78 37.12 -6.16
CA ALA A 13 19.81 36.08 -6.31
C ALA A 13 19.85 34.97 -5.24
N LEU A 14 18.96 34.96 -4.24
CA LEU A 14 18.89 33.86 -3.25
C LEU A 14 17.45 33.50 -2.91
N GLY A 15 16.79 32.82 -3.85
CA GLY A 15 15.56 32.11 -3.58
C GLY A 15 15.48 30.93 -4.53
N ALA A 16 16.07 29.80 -4.17
CA ALA A 16 15.68 28.55 -4.81
C ALA A 16 14.17 28.39 -4.55
N LEU A 17 13.35 28.64 -5.57
CA LEU A 17 11.89 28.48 -5.47
C LEU A 17 11.62 27.07 -4.97
N ALA A 18 11.05 26.96 -3.77
CA ALA A 18 10.60 25.69 -3.24
C ALA A 18 9.59 25.10 -4.23
N GLN A 19 9.94 23.98 -4.85
CA GLN A 19 9.05 23.33 -5.79
C GLN A 19 8.07 22.46 -5.03
N ILE A 20 6.82 22.45 -5.49
CA ILE A 20 5.75 21.63 -4.92
C ILE A 20 5.41 20.55 -5.95
N CYS A 21 5.21 19.33 -5.47
CA CYS A 21 4.63 18.26 -6.27
C CYS A 21 3.15 18.56 -6.46
N VAL A 22 2.76 18.98 -7.67
CA VAL A 22 1.36 19.24 -8.03
C VAL A 22 0.93 18.17 -9.02
N ILE A 23 -0.14 17.47 -8.68
CA ILE A 23 -0.79 16.51 -9.56
C ILE A 23 -1.96 17.25 -10.20
N PRO A 24 -2.09 17.26 -11.52
CA PRO A 24 -3.24 17.90 -12.17
C PRO A 24 -4.54 17.28 -11.69
N GLN A 25 -5.59 18.09 -11.57
CA GLN A 25 -6.92 17.59 -11.26
C GLN A 25 -7.36 16.63 -12.38
N MET A 26 -7.78 15.43 -12.00
CA MET A 26 -8.27 14.42 -12.93
C MET A 26 -9.77 14.59 -13.19
N ASP A 27 -10.24 14.00 -14.29
CA ASP A 27 -11.66 13.94 -14.63
C ASP A 27 -12.46 13.32 -13.47
N SER A 28 -13.47 14.04 -12.97
CA SER A 28 -14.27 13.61 -11.83
C SER A 28 -14.98 12.28 -12.06
N GLN A 29 -15.41 11.98 -13.30
CA GLN A 29 -16.07 10.71 -13.64
C GLN A 29 -15.10 9.53 -13.59
N LEU A 30 -13.81 9.76 -13.89
CA LEU A 30 -12.77 8.74 -13.77
C LEU A 30 -12.52 8.40 -12.28
N VAL A 31 -12.43 9.43 -11.44
CA VAL A 31 -12.25 9.24 -9.99
C VAL A 31 -13.50 8.62 -9.35
N GLU A 32 -14.70 8.99 -9.81
CA GLU A 32 -15.95 8.37 -9.37
C GLU A 32 -15.97 6.86 -9.68
N ARG A 33 -15.58 6.46 -10.91
CA ARG A 33 -15.48 5.06 -11.30
C ARG A 33 -14.55 4.26 -10.39
N LEU A 34 -13.41 4.82 -9.97
CA LEU A 34 -12.54 4.18 -8.97
C LEU A 34 -13.25 3.99 -7.63
N GLY A 35 -13.96 5.01 -7.16
CA GLY A 35 -14.77 4.93 -5.93
C GLY A 35 -15.86 3.85 -6.03
N GLN A 36 -16.50 3.72 -7.19
CA GLN A 36 -17.52 2.70 -7.45
C GLN A 36 -16.96 1.27 -7.34
N HIS A 37 -15.69 1.03 -7.69
CA HIS A 37 -15.05 -0.28 -7.49
C HIS A 37 -14.89 -0.65 -6.00
N LEU A 38 -14.82 0.35 -5.11
CA LEU A 38 -14.75 0.14 -3.67
C LEU A 38 -16.12 -0.04 -3.01
N LEU A 39 -17.20 0.43 -3.65
CA LEU A 39 -18.54 0.43 -3.04
C LEU A 39 -19.03 -0.99 -2.66
N PRO A 40 -18.85 -2.04 -3.49
CA PRO A 40 -19.23 -3.40 -3.10
C PRO A 40 -18.46 -3.95 -1.89
N TRP A 41 -17.27 -3.42 -1.60
CA TRP A 41 -16.49 -3.84 -0.42
C TRP A 41 -17.09 -3.32 0.89
N MET A 42 -17.81 -2.21 0.86
CA MET A 42 -18.48 -1.65 2.03
C MET A 42 -19.56 -2.59 2.60
N ASP A 43 -20.10 -3.49 1.78
CA ASP A 43 -21.09 -4.48 2.20
C ASP A 43 -20.45 -5.81 2.67
N ARG A 44 -19.15 -6.01 2.43
CA ARG A 44 -18.41 -7.25 2.78
C ARG A 44 -17.86 -7.18 4.20
N LEU A 45 -18.74 -7.30 5.19
CA LEU A 45 -18.42 -7.10 6.62
C LEU A 45 -17.84 -8.35 7.33
N SER A 46 -17.58 -9.44 6.61
CA SER A 46 -16.96 -10.63 7.20
C SER A 46 -15.48 -10.35 7.55
N GLN A 47 -14.98 -10.95 8.63
CA GLN A 47 -13.59 -10.80 9.10
C GLN A 47 -12.53 -10.89 7.98
N LYS A 48 -12.64 -11.87 7.08
CA LYS A 48 -11.69 -12.08 5.97
C LYS A 48 -11.67 -10.98 4.90
N HIS A 49 -12.70 -10.14 4.83
CA HIS A 49 -12.85 -9.10 3.81
C HIS A 49 -12.76 -7.68 4.38
N LEU A 50 -12.85 -7.52 5.71
CA LEU A 50 -12.66 -6.24 6.36
C LEU A 50 -11.26 -5.70 6.07
N ASN A 51 -11.23 -4.49 5.51
CA ASN A 51 -10.01 -3.86 5.05
C ASN A 51 -9.97 -2.39 5.49
N PRO A 52 -9.14 -2.03 6.48
CA PRO A 52 -9.01 -0.65 6.94
C PRO A 52 -8.44 0.29 5.89
N SER A 53 -7.64 -0.21 4.94
CA SER A 53 -7.06 0.62 3.87
C SER A 53 -8.15 1.22 2.97
N ILE A 54 -9.17 0.42 2.63
CA ILE A 54 -10.32 0.88 1.84
C ILE A 54 -11.04 2.04 2.56
N TYR A 55 -11.29 1.90 3.86
CA TYR A 55 -11.91 2.95 4.66
C TYR A 55 -11.07 4.23 4.66
N VAL A 56 -9.76 4.13 4.92
CA VAL A 56 -8.84 5.28 4.88
C VAL A 56 -8.85 5.94 3.50
N GLY A 57 -8.78 5.15 2.43
CA GLY A 57 -8.79 5.63 1.05
C GLY A 57 -10.04 6.45 0.72
N LEU A 58 -11.23 5.95 1.07
CA LEU A 58 -12.50 6.67 0.86
C LEU A 58 -12.57 7.96 1.70
N ARG A 59 -12.17 7.90 2.97
CA ARG A 59 -12.21 9.07 3.88
C ARG A 59 -11.26 10.19 3.47
N LEU A 60 -10.15 9.86 2.82
CA LEU A 60 -9.22 10.84 2.26
C LEU A 60 -9.54 11.24 0.81
N SER A 61 -10.53 10.60 0.18
CA SER A 61 -10.96 10.90 -1.19
C SER A 61 -11.96 12.05 -1.26
N SER A 62 -12.29 12.48 -2.48
CA SER A 62 -13.38 13.43 -2.75
C SER A 62 -14.77 12.80 -2.72
N PHE A 63 -14.87 11.49 -2.48
CA PHE A 63 -16.10 10.69 -2.53
C PHE A 63 -16.43 10.02 -1.18
N GLN A 64 -17.69 9.68 -0.98
CA GLN A 64 -18.18 8.96 0.20
C GLN A 64 -19.19 7.86 -0.13
N ALA A 65 -19.22 6.82 0.71
CA ALA A 65 -20.19 5.72 0.63
C ALA A 65 -21.41 5.88 1.57
N GLY A 66 -21.64 7.09 2.09
CA GLY A 66 -22.75 7.42 2.97
C GLY A 66 -22.72 6.63 4.28
N THR A 67 -23.90 6.19 4.76
CA THR A 67 -24.05 5.47 6.04
C THR A 67 -23.32 4.13 6.10
N LYS A 68 -22.90 3.58 4.94
CA LYS A 68 -22.10 2.35 4.90
C LYS A 68 -20.73 2.55 5.54
N GLU A 69 -20.16 3.75 5.48
CA GLU A 69 -18.85 4.04 6.10
C GLU A 69 -18.89 3.84 7.62
N ASP A 70 -19.95 4.32 8.28
CA ASP A 70 -20.11 4.20 9.73
C ASP A 70 -20.25 2.74 10.17
N LEU A 71 -21.08 1.97 9.45
CA LEU A 71 -21.26 0.54 9.70
C LEU A 71 -19.95 -0.22 9.47
N TYR A 72 -19.22 0.11 8.40
CA TYR A 72 -17.95 -0.53 8.08
C TYR A 72 -16.89 -0.25 9.15
N LEU A 73 -16.77 1.00 9.61
CA LEU A 73 -15.88 1.34 10.73
C LEU A 73 -16.30 0.65 12.02
N HIS A 74 -17.59 0.55 12.30
CA HIS A 74 -18.09 -0.18 13.46
C HIS A 74 -17.68 -1.66 13.42
N SER A 75 -17.82 -2.32 12.27
CA SER A 75 -17.36 -3.69 12.06
C SER A 75 -15.84 -3.83 12.22
N LEU A 76 -15.06 -2.88 11.71
CA LEU A 76 -13.61 -2.83 11.94
C LEU A 76 -13.28 -2.74 13.44
N LYS A 77 -13.94 -1.84 14.19
CA LYS A 77 -13.74 -1.69 15.64
C LYS A 77 -14.07 -2.98 16.38
N LEU A 78 -15.18 -3.63 16.04
CA LEU A 78 -15.62 -4.87 16.66
C LEU A 78 -14.61 -6.00 16.41
N ASP A 79 -14.24 -6.25 15.16
CA ASP A 79 -13.35 -7.33 14.75
C ASP A 79 -11.95 -7.17 15.36
N TYR A 80 -11.31 -6.01 15.15
CA TYR A 80 -9.93 -5.77 15.59
C TYR A 80 -9.81 -5.77 17.11
N GLN A 81 -10.75 -5.16 17.84
CA GLN A 81 -10.71 -5.17 19.29
C GLN A 81 -11.01 -6.56 19.86
N ARG A 82 -11.98 -7.29 19.30
CA ARG A 82 -12.33 -8.62 19.78
C ARG A 82 -11.19 -9.61 19.55
N CYS A 83 -10.60 -9.62 18.35
CA CYS A 83 -9.63 -10.63 17.96
C CYS A 83 -8.22 -10.38 18.51
N LEU A 84 -7.86 -9.11 18.78
CA LEU A 84 -6.55 -8.77 19.34
C LEU A 84 -6.55 -8.69 20.87
N LEU A 85 -7.69 -8.37 21.49
CA LEU A 85 -7.76 -8.16 22.95
C LEU A 85 -8.47 -9.27 23.73
N GLY A 86 -9.07 -10.25 23.02
CA GLY A 86 -9.78 -11.38 23.61
C GLY A 86 -8.93 -12.17 24.62
N PRO A 87 -9.58 -12.86 25.59
CA PRO A 87 -8.88 -13.58 26.65
C PRO A 87 -8.00 -14.70 26.07
N ALA A 88 -6.81 -14.87 26.63
CA ALA A 88 -5.84 -15.89 26.21
C ALA A 88 -6.24 -17.33 26.61
N THR A 89 -7.33 -17.51 27.37
CA THR A 89 -7.66 -18.75 28.10
C THR A 89 -8.87 -19.52 27.57
N SER A 90 -9.41 -19.23 26.38
CA SER A 90 -10.47 -20.07 25.83
C SER A 90 -9.88 -21.24 25.02
N ASN A 91 -9.95 -22.44 25.60
CA ASN A 91 -9.90 -23.73 24.89
C ASN A 91 -10.50 -23.61 23.48
N ASP A 92 -9.71 -23.88 22.44
CA ASP A 92 -10.03 -24.34 21.07
C ASP A 92 -11.27 -23.83 20.30
N ASN A 93 -11.96 -22.79 20.78
CA ASN A 93 -13.10 -22.14 20.12
C ASN A 93 -12.91 -20.62 20.11
N SER A 94 -11.75 -20.14 19.62
CA SER A 94 -11.63 -18.70 19.37
C SER A 94 -12.54 -18.32 18.20
N ASP A 95 -13.58 -17.52 18.48
CA ASP A 95 -14.55 -16.96 17.51
C ASP A 95 -13.92 -16.10 16.39
N CYS A 96 -12.60 -15.96 16.36
CA CYS A 96 -11.83 -15.29 15.32
C CYS A 96 -11.10 -16.34 14.48
N GLN A 97 -11.50 -16.49 13.22
CA GLN A 97 -10.93 -17.47 12.29
C GLN A 97 -9.44 -17.20 12.03
N THR A 98 -9.04 -15.93 12.03
CA THR A 98 -7.64 -15.52 11.86
C THR A 98 -7.42 -14.18 12.54
N LYS A 99 -6.42 -14.08 13.42
CA LYS A 99 -6.11 -12.79 14.09
C LYS A 99 -5.51 -11.81 13.09
N PRO A 100 -5.92 -10.52 13.10
CA PRO A 100 -5.28 -9.50 12.28
C PRO A 100 -3.78 -9.38 12.58
N SER A 101 -2.97 -9.16 11.55
CA SER A 101 -1.54 -8.90 11.71
C SER A 101 -1.28 -7.52 12.33
N MET A 102 -0.05 -7.27 12.77
CA MET A 102 0.31 -5.97 13.34
C MET A 102 0.34 -4.86 12.28
N GLY A 103 0.70 -5.17 11.02
CA GLY A 103 0.53 -4.23 9.91
C GLY A 103 -0.95 -3.92 9.63
N GLN A 104 -1.84 -4.90 9.76
CA GLN A 104 -3.29 -4.66 9.67
C GLN A 104 -3.79 -3.80 10.84
N LEU A 105 -3.27 -4.01 12.06
CA LEU A 105 -3.57 -3.16 13.22
C LEU A 105 -3.12 -1.71 12.97
N ALA A 106 -1.94 -1.50 12.39
CA ALA A 106 -1.46 -0.17 12.03
C ALA A 106 -2.42 0.54 11.05
N LEU A 107 -2.92 -0.17 10.02
CA LEU A 107 -3.93 0.38 9.10
C LEU A 107 -5.27 0.65 9.80
N TYR A 108 -5.69 -0.21 10.72
CA TYR A 108 -6.87 0.04 11.56
C TYR A 108 -6.71 1.31 12.39
N MET A 109 -5.52 1.57 12.93
CA MET A 109 -5.24 2.84 13.61
C MET A 109 -5.32 4.03 12.64
N LEU A 110 -4.84 3.92 11.39
CA LEU A 110 -5.07 4.96 10.39
C LEU A 110 -6.58 5.17 10.11
N ALA A 111 -7.38 4.11 10.07
CA ALA A 111 -8.83 4.19 9.91
C ALA A 111 -9.51 4.95 11.06
N LEU A 112 -9.06 4.77 12.30
CA LEU A 112 -9.55 5.59 13.43
C LEU A 112 -9.24 7.07 13.22
N ARG A 113 -8.01 7.43 12.81
CA ARG A 113 -7.67 8.82 12.48
C ARG A 113 -8.51 9.35 11.32
N ALA A 114 -8.80 8.53 10.32
CA ALA A 114 -9.63 8.94 9.20
C ALA A 114 -11.07 9.31 9.63
N ASN A 115 -11.52 8.84 10.81
CA ASN A 115 -12.74 9.29 11.47
C ASN A 115 -12.53 10.37 12.56
N CYS A 116 -11.38 11.05 12.55
CA CYS A 116 -10.98 12.03 13.56
C CYS A 116 -10.89 11.48 14.99
N GLU A 117 -10.78 10.16 15.16
CA GLU A 117 -10.66 9.53 16.48
C GLU A 117 -9.21 9.28 16.86
N PHE A 118 -8.88 9.48 18.13
CA PHE A 118 -7.66 8.94 18.72
C PHE A 118 -7.94 7.57 19.34
N VAL A 119 -6.96 6.68 19.26
CA VAL A 119 -7.00 5.43 20.01
C VAL A 119 -6.93 5.75 21.51
N GLY A 120 -7.90 5.27 22.27
CA GLY A 120 -8.06 5.64 23.67
C GLY A 120 -8.87 4.65 24.49
N GLY A 121 -8.91 4.89 25.80
CA GLY A 121 -9.46 3.96 26.78
C GLY A 121 -8.62 2.69 26.95
N HIS A 122 -8.99 1.84 27.91
CA HIS A 122 -8.20 0.65 28.27
C HIS A 122 -7.94 -0.30 27.09
N LYS A 123 -8.94 -0.49 26.22
CA LYS A 123 -8.80 -1.29 24.99
C LYS A 123 -7.80 -0.65 24.02
N GLY A 124 -7.90 0.67 23.82
CA GLY A 124 -6.99 1.41 22.95
C GLY A 124 -5.55 1.38 23.44
N ASP A 125 -5.33 1.56 24.75
CA ASP A 125 -4.00 1.50 25.34
C ASP A 125 -3.34 0.14 25.13
N ARG A 126 -4.11 -0.97 25.26
CA ARG A 126 -3.62 -2.31 24.95
C ARG A 126 -3.25 -2.47 23.48
N LEU A 127 -4.04 -1.94 22.53
CA LEU A 127 -3.70 -1.99 21.10
C LEU A 127 -2.42 -1.21 20.80
N VAL A 128 -2.24 -0.04 21.40
CA VAL A 128 -0.98 0.74 21.30
C VAL A 128 0.19 -0.07 21.85
N SER A 129 0.02 -0.73 23.01
CA SER A 129 1.04 -1.60 23.60
C SER A 129 1.39 -2.76 22.69
N HIS A 130 0.42 -3.42 22.06
CA HIS A 130 0.67 -4.49 21.09
C HIS A 130 1.52 -4.01 19.90
N LEU A 131 1.17 -2.86 19.33
CA LEU A 131 1.91 -2.32 18.18
C LEU A 131 3.32 -1.84 18.55
N LYS A 132 3.51 -1.29 19.76
CA LYS A 132 4.84 -0.97 20.31
C LYS A 132 5.67 -2.22 20.56
N TRP A 133 5.06 -3.28 21.09
CA TRP A 133 5.73 -4.56 21.32
C TRP A 133 6.18 -5.20 20.01
N PHE A 134 5.34 -5.14 18.98
CA PHE A 134 5.68 -5.57 17.63
C PHE A 134 6.95 -4.86 17.12
N LEU A 135 7.00 -3.52 17.20
CA LEU A 135 8.18 -2.76 16.78
C LEU A 135 9.43 -3.08 17.59
N GLU A 136 9.27 -3.37 18.88
CA GLU A 136 10.37 -3.76 19.75
C GLU A 136 10.91 -5.16 19.40
N ASP A 137 10.02 -6.10 19.06
CA ASP A 137 10.37 -7.44 18.61
C ASP A 137 11.08 -7.42 17.25
N GLU A 138 10.52 -6.69 16.29
CA GLU A 138 11.14 -6.45 14.98
C GLU A 138 12.53 -5.79 15.12
N LYS A 139 12.68 -4.84 16.05
CA LYS A 139 13.99 -4.24 16.37
C LYS A 139 14.98 -5.29 16.88
N ARG A 140 14.54 -6.26 17.69
CA ARG A 140 15.41 -7.35 18.19
C ARG A 140 15.79 -8.30 17.05
N ALA A 141 14.86 -8.61 16.16
CA ALA A 141 15.10 -9.44 14.98
C ALA A 141 16.16 -8.82 14.04
N ILE A 142 16.12 -7.50 13.83
CA ILE A 142 17.15 -6.77 13.07
C ILE A 142 18.52 -6.81 13.77
N GLY A 143 18.52 -6.85 15.11
CA GLY A 143 19.73 -6.94 15.92
C GLY A 143 20.51 -5.63 16.01
N HIS A 144 21.45 -5.56 16.96
CA HIS A 144 22.27 -4.36 17.21
C HIS A 144 23.22 -4.04 16.05
N ASN A 145 23.71 -5.07 15.35
CA ASN A 145 24.65 -4.98 14.23
C ASN A 145 23.96 -4.80 12.87
N HIS A 146 22.63 -4.73 12.82
CA HIS A 146 21.83 -4.59 11.59
C HIS A 146 22.03 -5.71 10.57
N LYS A 147 22.51 -6.89 11.00
CA LYS A 147 22.67 -8.06 10.13
C LYS A 147 21.42 -8.94 10.05
N GLY A 148 20.47 -8.74 10.95
CA GLY A 148 19.18 -9.41 10.92
C GLY A 148 18.17 -8.67 10.05
N HIS A 149 17.03 -9.31 9.82
CA HIS A 149 15.92 -8.74 9.07
C HIS A 149 14.67 -8.73 9.95
N PRO A 150 13.74 -7.80 9.71
CA PRO A 150 12.43 -7.88 10.35
C PRO A 150 11.76 -9.22 9.99
N HIS A 151 11.02 -9.80 10.95
CA HIS A 151 10.19 -10.99 10.72
C HIS A 151 9.11 -10.74 9.66
N THR A 152 8.64 -9.50 9.56
CA THR A 152 7.74 -9.05 8.51
C THR A 152 8.49 -8.38 7.37
N ASN A 153 8.51 -7.04 7.33
CA ASN A 153 9.24 -6.23 6.36
C ASN A 153 9.32 -4.77 6.85
N TYR A 154 10.24 -4.00 6.28
CA TYR A 154 10.39 -2.58 6.62
C TYR A 154 9.17 -1.73 6.26
N TYR A 155 8.27 -2.20 5.36
CA TYR A 155 7.02 -1.50 5.07
C TYR A 155 6.09 -1.53 6.28
N GLN A 156 5.85 -2.69 6.89
CA GLN A 156 5.05 -2.82 8.10
C GLN A 156 5.71 -2.11 9.30
N TYR A 157 7.04 -2.12 9.37
CA TYR A 157 7.80 -1.37 10.38
C TYR A 157 7.54 0.15 10.27
N GLY A 158 7.72 0.72 9.08
CA GLY A 158 7.46 2.13 8.82
C GLY A 158 5.98 2.51 9.02
N LEU A 159 5.06 1.68 8.52
CA LEU A 159 3.62 1.87 8.68
C LEU A 159 3.19 1.88 10.16
N SER A 160 3.80 1.04 10.98
CA SER A 160 3.50 0.97 12.42
C SER A 160 4.00 2.22 13.16
N ILE A 161 5.18 2.74 12.79
CA ILE A 161 5.69 4.02 13.32
C ILE A 161 4.76 5.16 12.89
N LEU A 162 4.35 5.22 11.61
CA LEU A 162 3.41 6.21 11.11
C LEU A 162 2.09 6.16 11.88
N ALA A 163 1.51 4.97 12.05
CA ALA A 163 0.25 4.77 12.76
C ALA A 163 0.32 5.24 14.23
N LEU A 164 1.40 4.93 14.94
CA LEU A 164 1.60 5.42 16.31
C LEU A 164 1.78 6.95 16.33
N CYS A 165 2.54 7.50 15.38
CA CYS A 165 2.80 8.93 15.28
C CYS A 165 1.53 9.75 15.08
N VAL A 166 0.65 9.38 14.13
CA VAL A 166 -0.61 10.11 13.88
C VAL A 166 -1.59 10.03 15.06
N HIS A 167 -1.38 9.07 15.98
CA HIS A 167 -2.10 8.93 17.25
C HIS A 167 -1.40 9.60 18.44
N GLN A 168 -0.34 10.38 18.18
CA GLN A 168 0.48 11.05 19.18
C GLN A 168 1.12 10.08 20.20
N LYS A 169 1.48 8.87 19.75
CA LYS A 169 2.14 7.85 20.58
C LYS A 169 3.61 7.75 20.20
N LEU A 170 4.48 8.27 21.06
CA LEU A 170 5.94 8.23 20.87
C LEU A 170 6.49 6.80 20.95
N VAL A 171 7.43 6.48 20.07
CA VAL A 171 8.30 5.28 20.14
C VAL A 171 9.72 5.68 20.51
N HIS A 172 10.48 4.75 21.08
CA HIS A 172 11.85 5.01 21.52
C HIS A 172 12.79 5.26 20.32
N ASP A 173 13.81 6.10 20.49
CA ASP A 173 14.77 6.47 19.44
C ASP A 173 15.45 5.25 18.79
N SER A 174 15.70 4.19 19.57
CA SER A 174 16.29 2.95 19.04
C SER A 174 15.41 2.22 18.03
N VAL A 175 14.07 2.40 18.08
CA VAL A 175 13.12 1.88 17.10
C VAL A 175 13.23 2.69 15.80
N VAL A 176 13.14 4.02 15.90
CA VAL A 176 13.30 4.93 14.76
C VAL A 176 14.66 4.75 14.09
N GLY A 177 15.71 4.54 14.90
CA GLY A 177 17.07 4.32 14.46
C GLY A 177 17.24 3.13 13.52
N LYS A 178 16.43 2.06 13.64
CA LYS A 178 16.45 0.93 12.70
C LYS A 178 15.92 1.30 11.33
N LEU A 179 14.82 2.06 11.28
CA LEU A 179 14.28 2.53 10.02
C LEU A 179 15.21 3.54 9.35
N LEU A 180 15.83 4.44 10.13
CA LEU A 180 16.84 5.38 9.64
C LEU A 180 18.03 4.64 9.01
N TYR A 181 18.55 3.63 9.72
CA TYR A 181 19.66 2.83 9.23
C TYR A 181 19.33 2.14 7.90
N ALA A 182 18.12 1.57 7.79
CA ALA A 182 17.67 0.87 6.59
C ALA A 182 17.59 1.79 5.35
N VAL A 183 17.21 3.06 5.54
CA VAL A 183 17.20 4.08 4.47
C VAL A 183 18.61 4.55 4.13
N GLU A 184 19.47 4.75 5.13
CA GLU A 184 20.85 5.22 4.93
C GLU A 184 21.74 4.22 4.21
N HIS A 185 21.54 2.92 4.46
CA HIS A 185 22.38 1.84 3.93
C HIS A 185 21.68 1.02 2.85
N ASP A 186 20.63 1.56 2.25
CA ASP A 186 19.93 0.97 1.10
C ASP A 186 19.41 -0.46 1.30
N HIS A 187 19.00 -0.83 2.52
CA HIS A 187 18.45 -2.17 2.82
C HIS A 187 16.98 -2.32 2.34
N GLN A 188 16.55 -1.54 1.34
CA GLN A 188 15.16 -1.44 0.90
C GLN A 188 15.07 -1.42 -0.63
N ASP A 189 14.85 -2.58 -1.24
CA ASP A 189 14.81 -2.68 -2.70
C ASP A 189 13.47 -2.23 -3.31
N HIS A 190 12.39 -2.23 -2.52
CA HIS A 190 11.05 -1.87 -3.00
C HIS A 190 10.68 -0.43 -2.70
N LEU A 191 10.24 0.30 -3.74
CA LEU A 191 9.92 1.71 -3.64
C LEU A 191 8.77 2.02 -2.64
N SER A 192 7.78 1.14 -2.54
CA SER A 192 6.68 1.30 -1.58
C SER A 192 7.17 1.27 -0.12
N VAL A 193 8.23 0.51 0.17
CA VAL A 193 8.89 0.50 1.50
C VAL A 193 9.53 1.85 1.78
N VAL A 194 10.28 2.37 0.79
CA VAL A 194 10.97 3.66 0.85
C VAL A 194 9.97 4.80 1.05
N ALA A 195 8.87 4.83 0.29
CA ALA A 195 7.81 5.82 0.44
C ALA A 195 7.12 5.76 1.81
N MET A 196 6.80 4.55 2.32
CA MET A 196 6.21 4.38 3.64
C MET A 196 7.14 4.85 4.76
N ALA A 197 8.44 4.57 4.66
CA ALA A 197 9.44 5.08 5.59
C ALA A 197 9.47 6.61 5.62
N GLY A 198 9.47 7.25 4.44
CA GLY A 198 9.42 8.71 4.34
C GLY A 198 8.13 9.32 4.91
N LEU A 199 6.97 8.67 4.74
CA LEU A 199 5.71 9.13 5.36
C LEU A 199 5.79 9.07 6.89
N ALA A 200 6.37 7.99 7.45
CA ALA A 200 6.61 7.87 8.88
C ALA A 200 7.54 8.98 9.40
N PHE A 201 8.68 9.20 8.73
CA PHE A 201 9.61 10.29 9.09
C PHE A 201 8.97 11.67 9.00
N THR A 202 8.18 11.93 7.96
CA THR A 202 7.45 13.18 7.80
C THR A 202 6.49 13.40 8.97
N CYS A 203 5.80 12.35 9.43
CA CYS A 203 4.94 12.46 10.60
C CYS A 203 5.73 12.79 11.87
N LEU A 204 6.85 12.10 12.11
CA LEU A 204 7.70 12.33 13.29
C LEU A 204 8.25 13.77 13.31
N GLU A 205 8.70 14.26 12.17
CA GLU A 205 9.20 15.64 11.99
C GLU A 205 8.11 16.66 12.30
N ARG A 206 6.92 16.52 11.69
CA ARG A 206 5.78 17.44 11.91
C ARG A 206 5.22 17.40 13.33
N SER A 207 5.34 16.27 14.01
CA SER A 207 4.86 16.09 15.39
C SER A 207 5.94 16.40 16.44
N TYR A 208 7.13 16.83 16.02
CA TYR A 208 8.29 17.08 16.89
C TYR A 208 8.68 15.89 17.78
N PHE A 209 8.47 14.67 17.29
CA PHE A 209 8.86 13.44 17.98
C PHE A 209 10.32 13.08 17.73
N ASN A 210 10.93 12.39 18.71
CA ASN A 210 12.34 11.96 18.68
C ASN A 210 13.30 13.12 18.39
N PRO A 211 13.32 14.18 19.24
CA PRO A 211 14.06 15.42 18.97
C PRO A 211 15.56 15.21 18.77
N ASP A 212 16.15 14.24 19.47
CA ASP A 212 17.58 13.88 19.35
C ASP A 212 17.93 13.31 17.98
N LEU A 213 16.93 12.77 17.26
CA LEU A 213 17.07 12.26 15.90
C LEU A 213 16.64 13.26 14.83
N ARG A 214 16.19 14.47 15.19
CA ARG A 214 15.57 15.43 14.25
C ARG A 214 16.38 15.65 12.99
N GLN A 215 17.66 15.98 13.11
CA GLN A 215 18.52 16.23 11.95
C GLN A 215 18.65 14.99 11.06
N ARG A 216 18.76 13.80 11.67
CA ARG A 216 18.89 12.53 10.95
C ARG A 216 17.58 12.17 10.23
N ILE A 217 16.43 12.44 10.85
CA ILE A 217 15.10 12.29 10.25
C ILE A 217 14.95 13.23 9.05
N THR A 218 15.27 14.52 9.19
CA THR A 218 15.20 15.49 8.07
C THR A 218 16.10 15.05 6.90
N THR A 219 17.32 14.60 7.17
CA THR A 219 18.22 14.05 6.15
C THR A 219 17.60 12.81 5.48
N ALA A 220 17.05 11.88 6.25
CA ALA A 220 16.43 10.67 5.71
C ALA A 220 15.22 10.98 4.81
N ILE A 221 14.40 11.98 5.15
CA ILE A 221 13.31 12.45 4.26
C ILE A 221 13.88 12.91 2.92
N GLY A 222 14.97 13.69 2.93
CA GLY A 222 15.68 14.11 1.72
C GLY A 222 16.17 12.92 0.89
N THR A 223 16.87 11.98 1.52
CA THR A 223 17.39 10.75 0.90
C THR A 223 16.28 9.93 0.23
N VAL A 224 15.16 9.72 0.93
CA VAL A 224 14.01 8.97 0.42
C VAL A 224 13.44 9.65 -0.82
N ARG A 225 13.27 10.97 -0.80
CA ARG A 225 12.75 11.73 -1.96
C ARG A 225 13.67 11.63 -3.17
N GLU A 226 14.97 11.82 -2.96
CA GLU A 226 15.96 11.66 -4.03
C GLU A 226 15.93 10.25 -4.63
N LYS A 227 15.84 9.22 -3.78
CA LYS A 227 15.73 7.83 -4.23
C LYS A 227 14.47 7.61 -5.07
N ILE A 228 13.33 8.14 -4.64
CA ILE A 228 12.08 8.06 -5.42
C ILE A 228 12.21 8.73 -6.78
N LEU A 229 12.73 9.95 -6.82
CA LEU A 229 12.90 10.69 -8.07
C LEU A 229 13.85 9.97 -9.04
N LYS A 230 14.92 9.33 -8.53
CA LYS A 230 15.86 8.53 -9.34
C LYS A 230 15.24 7.27 -9.94
N THR A 231 14.15 6.76 -9.35
CA THR A 231 13.41 5.59 -9.86
C THR A 231 12.28 5.94 -10.83
N GLN A 232 12.19 7.20 -11.30
CA GLN A 232 11.20 7.56 -12.30
C GLN A 232 11.49 6.85 -13.64
N THR A 233 10.52 6.09 -14.13
CA THR A 233 10.61 5.37 -15.40
C THR A 233 10.46 6.32 -16.59
N PRO A 234 10.84 5.91 -17.82
CA PRO A 234 10.62 6.70 -19.02
C PRO A 234 9.15 7.08 -19.25
N GLU A 235 8.22 6.21 -18.86
CA GLU A 235 6.77 6.44 -18.94
C GLU A 235 6.31 7.49 -17.92
N GLY A 236 7.06 7.69 -16.84
CA GLY A 236 6.79 8.69 -15.80
C GLY A 236 6.40 8.12 -14.44
N TYR A 237 6.24 6.79 -14.32
CA TYR A 237 5.94 6.14 -13.04
C TYR A 237 7.12 6.24 -12.08
N PHE A 238 6.87 6.26 -10.77
CA PHE A 238 7.93 6.05 -9.79
C PHE A 238 8.02 4.56 -9.48
N GLY A 239 9.08 3.89 -9.95
CA GLY A 239 9.22 2.43 -9.89
C GLY A 239 8.30 1.72 -10.88
N ASN A 240 7.03 1.55 -10.52
CA ASN A 240 5.98 1.05 -11.39
C ASN A 240 4.64 1.76 -11.11
N VAL A 241 3.60 1.42 -11.87
CA VAL A 241 2.26 2.02 -11.74
C VAL A 241 1.68 1.88 -10.33
N TYR A 242 1.94 0.79 -9.61
CA TYR A 242 1.37 0.48 -8.30
C TYR A 242 2.17 1.06 -7.12
N SER A 243 3.47 1.36 -7.29
CA SER A 243 4.26 2.09 -6.29
C SER A 243 4.11 3.61 -6.40
N THR A 244 3.68 4.10 -7.57
CA THR A 244 3.51 5.54 -7.85
C THR A 244 2.54 6.25 -6.89
N PRO A 245 1.38 5.68 -6.48
CA PRO A 245 0.49 6.33 -5.51
C PRO A 245 1.16 6.69 -4.18
N LEU A 246 1.84 5.74 -3.53
CA LEU A 246 2.53 6.01 -2.26
C LEU A 246 3.72 6.96 -2.43
N ALA A 247 4.46 6.84 -3.54
CA ALA A 247 5.52 7.78 -3.87
C ALA A 247 4.98 9.22 -3.97
N LEU A 248 3.86 9.41 -4.66
CA LEU A 248 3.19 10.70 -4.77
C LEU A 248 2.64 11.20 -3.43
N GLN A 249 2.09 10.33 -2.58
CA GLN A 249 1.70 10.72 -1.22
C GLN A 249 2.88 11.29 -0.42
N LEU A 250 4.08 10.73 -0.58
CA LEU A 250 5.26 11.27 0.09
C LEU A 250 5.77 12.56 -0.57
N LEU A 251 5.83 12.61 -1.90
CA LEU A 251 6.36 13.78 -2.62
C LEU A 251 5.47 15.02 -2.46
N THR A 252 4.16 14.83 -2.22
CA THR A 252 3.21 15.91 -1.92
C THR A 252 3.23 16.33 -0.45
N SER A 253 3.84 15.54 0.45
CA SER A 253 3.77 15.78 1.90
C SER A 253 4.70 16.89 2.40
N SER A 254 5.68 17.37 1.64
CA SER A 254 6.39 18.60 1.98
C SER A 254 7.20 19.14 0.80
N PRO A 255 7.45 20.45 0.75
CA PRO A 255 8.22 21.06 -0.33
C PRO A 255 9.66 20.51 -0.37
N MET A 256 10.25 20.52 -1.57
CA MET A 256 11.66 20.18 -1.77
C MET A 256 12.39 21.34 -2.44
N SER A 257 13.56 21.67 -1.92
CA SER A 257 14.49 22.58 -2.57
C SER A 257 15.24 21.80 -3.66
N GLY A 258 14.91 22.04 -4.93
CA GLY A 258 15.55 21.34 -6.04
C GLY A 258 14.81 21.55 -7.36
N VAL A 259 15.55 21.51 -8.47
CA VAL A 259 14.99 21.60 -9.81
C VAL A 259 14.44 20.24 -10.22
N GLY A 260 13.16 20.15 -10.57
CA GLY A 260 12.59 19.00 -11.28
C GLY A 260 11.52 18.22 -10.53
N LEU A 261 11.24 18.52 -9.25
CA LEU A 261 10.15 17.86 -8.51
C LEU A 261 8.79 18.08 -9.18
N SER A 262 8.50 19.34 -9.55
CA SER A 262 7.23 19.68 -10.21
C SER A 262 7.10 18.94 -11.55
N THR A 263 8.14 18.95 -12.37
CA THR A 263 8.17 18.24 -13.66
C THR A 263 8.00 16.73 -13.49
N ALA A 264 8.68 16.12 -12.51
CA ALA A 264 8.57 14.70 -12.23
C ALA A 264 7.13 14.32 -11.82
N CYS A 265 6.49 15.12 -10.95
CA CYS A 265 5.12 14.88 -10.54
C CYS A 265 4.10 15.09 -11.67
N LEU A 266 4.32 16.07 -12.56
CA LEU A 266 3.48 16.25 -13.75
C LEU A 266 3.56 15.03 -14.69
N LYS A 267 4.78 14.50 -14.92
CA LYS A 267 4.96 13.27 -15.70
C LYS A 267 4.26 12.07 -15.05
N ALA A 268 4.41 11.90 -13.74
CA ALA A 268 3.74 10.83 -13.00
C ALA A 268 2.20 10.96 -13.05
N GLY A 269 1.68 12.19 -12.97
CA GLY A 269 0.25 12.47 -13.11
C GLY A 269 -0.28 12.10 -14.50
N ALA A 270 0.46 12.41 -15.56
CA ALA A 270 0.12 12.02 -16.93
C ALA A 270 0.16 10.49 -17.13
N ALA A 271 1.18 9.82 -16.60
CA ALA A 271 1.31 8.37 -16.66
C ALA A 271 0.17 7.65 -15.92
N LEU A 272 -0.20 8.14 -14.73
CA LEU A 272 -1.34 7.63 -13.97
C LEU A 272 -2.67 7.84 -14.71
N LEU A 273 -2.86 9.00 -15.35
CA LEU A 273 -4.07 9.28 -16.12
C LEU A 273 -4.24 8.26 -17.26
N ALA A 274 -3.17 7.97 -18.01
CA ALA A 274 -3.19 6.95 -19.06
C ALA A 274 -3.54 5.56 -18.49
N SER A 275 -2.86 5.14 -17.42
CA SER A 275 -3.16 3.86 -16.74
C SER A 275 -4.61 3.74 -16.26
N LEU A 276 -5.20 4.84 -15.79
CA LEU A 276 -6.58 4.87 -15.33
C LEU A 276 -7.58 4.74 -16.47
N GLN A 277 -7.29 5.36 -17.62
CA GLN A 277 -8.11 5.20 -18.83
C GLN A 277 -8.09 3.75 -19.34
N ASP A 278 -6.96 3.06 -19.18
CA ASP A 278 -6.79 1.65 -19.54
C ASP A 278 -7.37 0.68 -18.50
N GLY A 279 -7.97 1.17 -17.41
CA GLY A 279 -8.57 0.32 -16.37
C GLY A 279 -7.55 -0.47 -15.54
N THR A 280 -6.31 0.01 -15.42
CA THR A 280 -5.22 -0.70 -14.71
C THR A 280 -5.52 -0.94 -13.23
N PHE A 281 -6.20 0.00 -12.57
CA PHE A 281 -6.45 -0.05 -11.12
C PHE A 281 -7.73 -0.83 -10.79
N GLN A 282 -7.60 -2.15 -10.65
CA GLN A 282 -8.70 -3.04 -10.25
C GLN A 282 -8.65 -3.43 -8.76
N ASN A 283 -7.44 -3.56 -8.21
CA ASN A 283 -7.24 -3.99 -6.83
C ASN A 283 -7.70 -2.93 -5.82
N ALA A 284 -8.57 -3.32 -4.89
CA ALA A 284 -9.18 -2.39 -3.94
C ALA A 284 -8.16 -1.66 -3.04
N VAL A 285 -7.04 -2.29 -2.67
CA VAL A 285 -6.00 -1.63 -1.87
C VAL A 285 -5.23 -0.63 -2.73
N MET A 286 -4.93 -0.96 -3.98
CA MET A 286 -4.26 -0.02 -4.89
C MET A 286 -5.13 1.21 -5.15
N ILE A 287 -6.43 1.02 -5.36
CA ILE A 287 -7.39 2.12 -5.47
C ILE A 287 -7.39 2.95 -4.18
N SER A 288 -7.42 2.31 -3.00
CA SER A 288 -7.43 3.03 -1.72
C SER A 288 -6.15 3.84 -1.45
N GLN A 289 -5.01 3.46 -2.04
CA GLN A 289 -3.76 4.20 -1.96
C GLN A 289 -3.70 5.35 -2.96
N LEU A 290 -4.41 5.22 -4.09
CA LEU A 290 -4.49 6.24 -5.14
C LEU A 290 -5.52 7.33 -4.84
N LEU A 291 -6.69 6.99 -4.32
CA LEU A 291 -7.76 7.96 -4.05
C LEU A 291 -7.33 9.19 -3.20
N PRO A 292 -6.52 9.05 -2.13
CA PRO A 292 -6.00 10.21 -1.41
C PRO A 292 -5.22 11.16 -2.32
N VAL A 293 -4.35 10.61 -3.16
CA VAL A 293 -3.49 11.37 -4.08
C VAL A 293 -4.33 12.20 -5.06
N LEU A 294 -5.41 11.61 -5.58
CA LEU A 294 -6.35 12.28 -6.50
C LEU A 294 -7.16 13.41 -5.84
N ASN A 295 -7.20 13.44 -4.51
CA ASN A 295 -7.82 14.50 -3.71
C ASN A 295 -6.77 15.40 -3.03
N HIS A 296 -5.50 15.34 -3.45
CA HIS A 296 -4.38 16.08 -2.83
C HIS A 296 -4.22 15.82 -1.33
N LYS A 297 -4.51 14.59 -0.90
CA LYS A 297 -4.35 14.09 0.46
C LYS A 297 -3.34 12.95 0.52
N THR A 298 -2.83 12.74 1.73
CA THR A 298 -1.78 11.78 2.07
C THR A 298 -2.10 11.16 3.43
N TYR A 299 -1.42 10.08 3.79
CA TYR A 299 -1.52 9.56 5.16
C TYR A 299 -0.98 10.51 6.24
N VAL A 300 -0.17 11.52 5.88
CA VAL A 300 0.31 12.54 6.83
C VAL A 300 -0.81 13.52 7.20
N ASP A 301 -1.84 13.68 6.36
CA ASP A 301 -3.02 14.50 6.69
C ASP A 301 -3.84 13.91 7.85
N LEU A 302 -3.61 12.64 8.20
CA LEU A 302 -4.23 11.98 9.36
C LEU A 302 -3.67 12.46 10.71
N ILE A 303 -2.62 13.30 10.73
CA ILE A 303 -2.18 13.99 11.95
C ILE A 303 -3.33 14.88 12.45
N SER A 304 -3.92 15.68 11.56
CA SER A 304 -5.05 16.60 11.85
C SER A 304 -6.08 16.52 10.70
N PRO A 305 -6.89 15.45 10.65
CA PRO A 305 -7.82 15.21 9.57
C PRO A 305 -9.04 16.13 9.65
N ASP A 306 -9.58 16.51 8.49
CA ASP A 306 -10.82 17.28 8.38
C ASP A 306 -11.99 16.34 8.03
N CYS A 307 -12.75 15.94 9.05
CA CYS A 307 -13.92 15.09 8.88
C CYS A 307 -15.20 15.84 8.50
N GLN A 308 -15.16 17.18 8.43
CA GLN A 308 -16.30 18.02 8.04
C GLN A 308 -16.23 18.44 6.56
N ALA A 309 -15.08 18.23 5.91
CA ALA A 309 -14.90 18.46 4.49
C ALA A 309 -15.98 17.71 3.66
N PRO A 310 -16.73 18.41 2.78
CA PRO A 310 -17.77 17.79 1.98
C PRO A 310 -17.17 16.82 0.95
N ARG A 311 -17.83 15.67 0.77
CA ARG A 311 -17.48 14.64 -0.21
C ARG A 311 -18.72 14.26 -1.02
N ALA A 312 -18.54 14.00 -2.31
CA ALA A 312 -19.64 13.59 -3.20
C ALA A 312 -20.11 12.17 -2.87
N LEU A 313 -21.42 11.93 -2.85
CA LEU A 313 -21.97 10.60 -2.60
C LEU A 313 -21.76 9.69 -3.82
N LEU A 314 -21.22 8.50 -3.62
CA LEU A 314 -21.07 7.50 -4.67
C LEU A 314 -22.42 6.85 -4.98
N GLY A 315 -22.82 6.89 -6.25
CA GLY A 315 -23.84 6.01 -6.79
C GLY A 315 -23.27 4.61 -7.07
N PRO A 316 -24.14 3.58 -7.23
CA PRO A 316 -23.70 2.31 -7.79
C PRO A 316 -23.15 2.52 -9.20
N ALA A 317 -22.17 1.69 -9.60
CA ALA A 317 -21.72 1.68 -10.98
C ALA A 317 -22.92 1.42 -11.91
N PRO A 318 -23.02 2.11 -13.06
CA PRO A 318 -23.98 1.73 -14.08
C PRO A 318 -23.80 0.25 -14.41
N GLU A 319 -24.90 -0.51 -14.51
CA GLU A 319 -24.82 -1.86 -15.06
C GLU A 319 -24.33 -1.73 -16.50
N ASP A 320 -23.10 -2.17 -16.75
CA ASP A 320 -22.64 -2.39 -18.11
C ASP A 320 -23.52 -3.49 -18.70
N LEU A 321 -24.43 -3.09 -19.59
CA LEU A 321 -25.15 -3.97 -20.49
C LEU A 321 -24.13 -4.66 -21.38
N SER A 322 -23.48 -5.68 -20.84
CA SER A 322 -22.55 -6.51 -21.56
C SER A 322 -23.35 -7.21 -22.65
N LEU A 323 -23.10 -6.83 -23.90
CA LEU A 323 -23.47 -7.64 -25.05
C LEU A 323 -23.02 -9.07 -24.74
N THR A 324 -23.93 -10.02 -24.85
CA THR A 324 -23.67 -11.47 -24.73
C THR A 324 -22.65 -11.87 -25.80
N HIS A 325 -21.38 -11.61 -25.53
CA HIS A 325 -20.27 -12.02 -26.35
C HIS A 325 -19.90 -13.41 -25.86
N ILE A 326 -19.89 -14.39 -26.77
CA ILE A 326 -19.37 -15.72 -26.45
C ILE A 326 -17.90 -15.52 -26.08
N PRO A 327 -17.49 -15.82 -24.84
CA PRO A 327 -16.12 -15.60 -24.44
C PRO A 327 -15.22 -16.48 -25.32
N GLU A 328 -14.27 -15.84 -26.01
CA GLU A 328 -13.23 -16.56 -26.76
C GLU A 328 -12.47 -17.47 -25.79
N VAL A 329 -12.07 -18.66 -26.23
CA VAL A 329 -11.29 -19.58 -25.39
C VAL A 329 -9.81 -19.32 -25.66
N ILE A 330 -9.07 -19.02 -24.61
CA ILE A 330 -7.62 -18.80 -24.65
C ILE A 330 -6.89 -19.98 -24.02
N SER A 331 -5.64 -20.20 -24.44
CA SER A 331 -4.75 -21.25 -23.92
C SER A 331 -3.54 -20.64 -23.23
N VAL A 332 -3.45 -20.84 -21.91
CA VAL A 332 -2.36 -20.33 -21.07
C VAL A 332 -1.48 -21.50 -20.62
N THR A 333 -0.17 -21.39 -20.78
CA THR A 333 0.77 -22.42 -20.29
C THR A 333 1.17 -22.12 -18.85
N LEU A 334 0.77 -22.97 -17.91
CA LEU A 334 1.22 -22.89 -16.52
C LEU A 334 2.49 -23.72 -16.31
N LYS A 335 3.51 -23.13 -15.70
CA LYS A 335 4.82 -23.77 -15.45
C LYS A 335 5.24 -23.60 -13.98
N VAL A 336 5.75 -24.66 -13.36
CA VAL A 336 6.35 -24.63 -12.02
C VAL A 336 7.69 -25.34 -12.08
N PRO A 337 8.81 -24.61 -12.29
CA PRO A 337 10.13 -25.22 -12.43
C PRO A 337 10.79 -25.53 -11.09
N SER A 338 10.39 -24.85 -10.00
CA SER A 338 11.02 -24.96 -8.67
C SER A 338 10.64 -26.23 -7.89
N ILE A 339 10.05 -27.24 -8.54
CA ILE A 339 9.61 -28.50 -7.94
C ILE A 339 10.10 -29.71 -8.75
N LEU A 340 10.12 -30.89 -8.13
CA LEU A 340 10.51 -32.14 -8.78
C LEU A 340 9.38 -33.19 -8.69
N PRO A 341 8.94 -33.77 -9.83
CA PRO A 341 9.24 -33.36 -11.20
C PRO A 341 8.67 -31.95 -11.52
N PRO A 342 9.28 -31.19 -12.44
CA PRO A 342 8.75 -29.89 -12.83
C PRO A 342 7.37 -30.03 -13.47
N TYR A 343 6.47 -29.10 -13.16
CA TYR A 343 5.12 -29.10 -13.72
C TYR A 343 5.04 -28.16 -14.93
N LYS A 344 4.38 -28.62 -16.00
CA LYS A 344 4.04 -27.80 -17.16
C LYS A 344 2.76 -28.32 -17.81
N GLN A 345 1.75 -27.48 -17.96
CA GLN A 345 0.49 -27.84 -18.61
C GLN A 345 -0.14 -26.63 -19.30
N ALA A 346 -0.71 -26.85 -20.49
CA ALA A 346 -1.55 -25.86 -21.16
C ALA A 346 -2.98 -25.96 -20.60
N ILE A 347 -3.55 -24.82 -20.22
CA ILE A 347 -4.85 -24.70 -19.58
C ILE A 347 -5.72 -23.80 -20.45
N SER A 348 -6.86 -24.34 -20.90
CA SER A 348 -7.83 -23.58 -21.68
C SER A 348 -8.88 -22.95 -20.76
N VAL A 349 -9.04 -21.64 -20.84
CA VAL A 349 -9.99 -20.85 -20.05
C VAL A 349 -10.69 -19.81 -20.95
N ALA A 350 -11.75 -19.18 -20.45
CA ALA A 350 -12.38 -18.08 -21.15
C ALA A 350 -11.48 -16.84 -21.15
N ALA A 351 -11.49 -16.07 -22.24
CA ALA A 351 -10.82 -14.79 -22.34
C ALA A 351 -11.28 -13.88 -21.20
N GLY A 352 -10.33 -13.22 -20.55
CA GLY A 352 -10.58 -12.41 -19.37
C GLY A 352 -10.66 -13.19 -18.06
N SER A 353 -10.49 -14.51 -18.03
CA SER A 353 -10.28 -15.24 -16.76
C SER A 353 -9.05 -14.73 -16.00
N SER A 354 -9.12 -14.74 -14.66
CA SER A 354 -7.97 -14.39 -13.82
C SER A 354 -6.94 -15.53 -13.78
N LEU A 355 -5.71 -15.23 -13.38
CA LEU A 355 -4.70 -16.27 -13.13
C LEU A 355 -5.18 -17.27 -12.05
N GLU A 356 -5.94 -16.84 -11.05
CA GLU A 356 -6.56 -17.74 -10.06
C GLU A 356 -7.52 -18.73 -10.73
N ASP A 357 -8.29 -18.29 -11.74
CA ASP A 357 -9.17 -19.20 -12.49
C ASP A 357 -8.37 -20.23 -13.29
N VAL A 358 -7.20 -19.84 -13.84
CA VAL A 358 -6.26 -20.78 -14.46
C VAL A 358 -5.73 -21.80 -13.43
N LEU A 359 -5.38 -21.36 -12.22
CA LEU A 359 -4.91 -22.26 -11.15
C LEU A 359 -6.02 -23.22 -10.68
N LYS A 360 -7.25 -22.72 -10.49
CA LYS A 360 -8.42 -23.56 -10.19
C LYS A 360 -8.66 -24.58 -11.29
N LYS A 361 -8.59 -24.16 -12.55
CA LYS A 361 -8.80 -25.05 -13.69
C LYS A 361 -7.72 -26.14 -13.78
N ALA A 362 -6.46 -25.78 -13.55
CA ALA A 362 -5.37 -26.75 -13.46
C ALA A 362 -5.60 -27.78 -12.34
N GLN A 363 -6.08 -27.32 -11.17
CA GLN A 363 -6.42 -28.20 -10.06
C GLN A 363 -7.59 -29.15 -10.37
N GLU A 364 -8.63 -28.67 -11.08
CA GLU A 364 -9.75 -29.50 -11.56
C GLU A 364 -9.31 -30.58 -12.56
N LEU A 365 -8.38 -30.24 -13.46
CA LEU A 365 -7.83 -31.18 -14.46
C LEU A 365 -6.94 -32.26 -13.83
N GLY A 366 -6.55 -32.10 -12.56
CA GLY A 366 -5.72 -33.03 -11.81
C GLY A 366 -4.22 -32.81 -12.03
N GLY A 367 -3.41 -33.26 -11.07
CA GLY A 367 -1.95 -33.12 -11.12
C GLY A 367 -1.42 -31.74 -10.75
N PHE A 368 -2.28 -30.80 -10.35
CA PHE A 368 -1.92 -29.48 -9.82
C PHE A 368 -2.62 -29.22 -8.48
N THR A 369 -1.91 -28.62 -7.52
CA THR A 369 -2.49 -28.12 -6.27
C THR A 369 -1.85 -26.79 -5.89
N TYR A 370 -2.62 -25.91 -5.26
CA TYR A 370 -2.09 -24.67 -4.72
C TYR A 370 -2.83 -24.28 -3.43
N GLY A 371 -2.20 -23.43 -2.62
CA GLY A 371 -2.76 -22.90 -1.39
C GLY A 371 -2.57 -21.40 -1.31
N THR A 372 -3.57 -20.73 -0.74
CA THR A 372 -3.56 -19.27 -0.57
C THR A 372 -3.88 -18.88 0.86
N GLN A 373 -3.37 -17.73 1.28
CA GLN A 373 -3.77 -17.05 2.51
C GLN A 373 -4.50 -15.75 2.18
N GLY A 374 -5.57 -15.43 2.93
CA GLY A 374 -6.24 -14.14 2.79
C GLY A 374 -5.34 -12.98 3.21
N SER A 375 -5.27 -11.93 2.39
CA SER A 375 -4.58 -10.68 2.70
C SER A 375 -5.47 -9.49 2.35
N LEU A 376 -5.09 -8.28 2.78
CA LEU A 376 -5.81 -7.07 2.40
C LEU A 376 -5.82 -6.85 0.88
N SER A 377 -4.79 -7.32 0.17
CA SER A 377 -4.67 -7.21 -1.29
C SER A 377 -5.34 -8.38 -2.04
N GLY A 378 -6.01 -9.30 -1.34
CA GLY A 378 -6.59 -10.51 -1.91
C GLY A 378 -5.83 -11.79 -1.55
N PRO A 379 -6.13 -12.92 -2.20
CA PRO A 379 -5.47 -14.21 -1.97
C PRO A 379 -3.97 -14.14 -2.30
N PHE A 380 -3.13 -14.40 -1.30
CA PHE A 380 -1.68 -14.48 -1.43
C PHE A 380 -1.27 -15.95 -1.59
N LEU A 381 -0.54 -16.28 -2.65
CA LEU A 381 -0.10 -17.64 -2.95
C LEU A 381 0.99 -18.10 -1.98
N THR A 382 0.70 -19.13 -1.17
CA THR A 382 1.60 -19.63 -0.12
C THR A 382 2.16 -21.01 -0.41
N SER A 383 1.45 -21.83 -1.20
CA SER A 383 1.92 -23.15 -1.60
C SER A 383 1.56 -23.49 -3.03
N VAL A 384 2.46 -24.24 -3.69
CA VAL A 384 2.24 -24.79 -5.03
C VAL A 384 2.77 -26.22 -5.02
N MET A 385 1.97 -27.17 -5.50
CA MET A 385 2.36 -28.58 -5.63
C MET A 385 2.88 -29.18 -4.31
N GLY A 386 2.19 -28.87 -3.20
CA GLY A 386 2.55 -29.30 -1.85
C GLY A 386 3.76 -28.60 -1.22
N LYS A 387 4.51 -27.78 -1.97
CA LYS A 387 5.63 -26.99 -1.44
C LYS A 387 5.13 -25.66 -0.89
N VAL A 388 5.16 -25.53 0.43
CA VAL A 388 4.89 -24.27 1.14
C VAL A 388 6.15 -23.41 1.12
N ALA A 389 5.99 -22.11 0.87
CA ALA A 389 7.10 -21.15 0.97
C ALA A 389 7.59 -21.07 2.43
N GLY A 390 8.89 -21.21 2.65
CA GLY A 390 9.52 -21.10 3.96
C GLY A 390 9.83 -19.65 4.37
N ASP A 391 10.65 -19.52 5.42
CA ASP A 391 11.11 -18.21 5.89
C ASP A 391 11.91 -17.50 4.80
N ARG A 392 11.49 -16.27 4.48
CA ARG A 392 12.07 -15.45 3.40
C ARG A 392 12.02 -16.09 2.02
N GLU A 393 11.12 -17.04 1.82
CA GLU A 393 10.76 -17.54 0.49
C GLU A 393 9.37 -17.02 0.10
N PHE A 394 9.11 -16.89 -1.19
CA PHE A 394 7.76 -16.67 -1.71
C PHE A 394 7.61 -17.23 -3.12
N TRP A 395 6.36 -17.48 -3.51
CA TRP A 395 6.01 -17.88 -4.86
C TRP A 395 5.92 -16.64 -5.75
N HIS A 396 6.97 -16.42 -6.55
CA HIS A 396 7.05 -15.36 -7.52
C HIS A 396 6.23 -15.73 -8.76
N LEU A 397 5.38 -14.80 -9.21
CA LEU A 397 4.58 -14.92 -10.42
C LEU A 397 5.32 -14.23 -11.57
N LEU A 398 5.61 -14.94 -12.63
CA LEU A 398 6.29 -14.37 -13.80
C LEU A 398 5.53 -14.69 -15.09
N GLN A 399 5.56 -13.77 -16.03
CA GLN A 399 5.34 -14.05 -17.43
C GLN A 399 6.69 -14.47 -18.04
N ALA A 400 6.72 -15.62 -18.72
CA ALA A 400 7.94 -16.12 -19.34
C ALA A 400 8.43 -15.16 -20.44
N PRO A 401 9.76 -15.00 -20.63
CA PRO A 401 10.81 -15.80 -19.98
C PRO A 401 11.10 -15.43 -18.52
N ASP A 402 11.10 -14.14 -18.15
CA ASP A 402 11.54 -13.70 -16.81
C ASP A 402 10.95 -12.33 -16.39
N THR A 403 9.71 -12.02 -16.78
CA THR A 403 9.06 -10.74 -16.44
C THR A 403 8.17 -10.90 -15.21
N PRO A 404 8.51 -10.31 -14.04
CA PRO A 404 7.66 -10.33 -12.86
C PRO A 404 6.28 -9.73 -13.14
N LEU A 405 5.22 -10.43 -12.70
CA LEU A 405 3.88 -9.85 -12.74
C LEU A 405 3.77 -8.71 -11.73
N LEU A 406 3.09 -7.65 -12.12
CA LEU A 406 2.81 -6.51 -11.24
C LEU A 406 1.50 -6.67 -10.46
N GLN A 407 0.77 -7.76 -10.67
CA GLN A 407 -0.54 -8.06 -10.11
C GLN A 407 -0.56 -9.45 -9.47
N GLY A 408 -1.45 -9.63 -8.48
CA GLY A 408 -1.68 -10.93 -7.85
C GLY A 408 -2.56 -11.84 -8.71
N ILE A 409 -2.73 -13.09 -8.25
CA ILE A 409 -3.44 -14.13 -9.00
C ILE A 409 -4.92 -13.78 -9.29
N THR A 410 -5.56 -12.95 -8.48
CA THR A 410 -6.98 -12.57 -8.68
C THR A 410 -7.18 -11.39 -9.62
N ASP A 411 -6.14 -10.57 -9.81
CA ASP A 411 -6.21 -9.34 -10.60
C ASP A 411 -5.60 -9.52 -12.00
N TYR A 412 -4.52 -10.30 -12.12
CA TYR A 412 -3.86 -10.54 -13.40
C TYR A 412 -4.74 -11.40 -14.31
N ARG A 413 -4.93 -10.95 -15.56
CA ARG A 413 -5.70 -11.65 -16.59
C ARG A 413 -4.77 -12.01 -17.75
N PRO A 414 -4.31 -13.28 -17.85
CA PRO A 414 -3.42 -13.70 -18.91
C PRO A 414 -4.04 -13.55 -20.31
N GLN A 415 -3.18 -13.35 -21.31
CA GLN A 415 -3.55 -13.32 -22.74
C GLN A 415 -3.35 -14.70 -23.40
N ASP A 416 -3.93 -14.88 -24.58
CA ASP A 416 -3.78 -16.14 -25.33
C ASP A 416 -2.30 -16.43 -25.67
N GLY A 417 -1.90 -17.68 -25.48
CA GLY A 417 -0.53 -18.15 -25.71
C GLY A 417 0.49 -17.75 -24.65
N GLU A 418 0.11 -16.98 -23.61
CA GLU A 418 1.04 -16.62 -22.54
C GLU A 418 1.51 -17.85 -21.76
N THR A 419 2.75 -17.76 -21.25
CA THR A 419 3.30 -18.75 -20.32
C THR A 419 3.51 -18.08 -18.97
N ILE A 420 2.81 -18.58 -17.96
CA ILE A 420 2.91 -18.11 -16.58
C ILE A 420 3.73 -19.08 -15.76
N GLU A 421 4.76 -18.57 -15.09
CA GLU A 421 5.67 -19.31 -14.25
C GLU A 421 5.45 -19.00 -12.77
N LEU A 422 5.28 -20.05 -11.95
CA LEU A 422 5.29 -19.97 -10.49
C LEU A 422 6.68 -20.44 -10.01
N ARG A 423 7.53 -19.50 -9.62
CA ARG A 423 8.91 -19.77 -9.21
C ARG A 423 9.06 -19.52 -7.71
N LEU A 424 9.52 -20.51 -6.97
CA LEU A 424 9.89 -20.32 -5.57
C LEU A 424 11.24 -19.58 -5.52
N VAL A 425 11.29 -18.43 -4.86
CA VAL A 425 12.50 -17.60 -4.74
C VAL A 425 12.71 -17.18 -3.28
N SER A 426 13.95 -16.88 -2.93
CA SER A 426 14.33 -16.28 -1.64
C SER A 426 14.73 -14.82 -1.82
N TRP A 427 14.49 -13.98 -0.80
CA TRP A 427 14.82 -12.54 -0.83
C TRP A 427 15.41 -12.06 0.49
#